data_AF-Q9R9V5-F1
#
_entry.id   AF-Q9R9V5-F1
#
_cell.length_a   1.000
_cell.length_b   1.000
_cell.length_c   1.000
_cell.angle_alpha   90.00
_cell.angle_beta   90.00
_cell.angle_gamma   90.00
#
_symmetry.space_group_name_H-M   'P 1'
#
loop_
_entity.id
_entity.type
_entity.pdbx_description
1 polymer ?
#
loop_
_entity_poly.entity_id
_entity_poly.type
_entity_poly.pdbx_seq_one_letter_code
_entity_poly.pdbx_strand_id
1 'polypeptide(L)'
;MIHVAKAPRLDFLFNHGHTTPPSLPMLFDSRGNFCWELNSYLTSIGGGANSYGVRPAIKTVFSHADTLNVFQKYIERNKLTILDVTDETLYDFVKYKQNSRTANSTTIKKIVRRILALLEHTQKENKFQNLLTTDPRAHNFQINATEDFYRLNRRTPLRFLTHPCLDELRDTPTKPTSFIRNNELNAWHEAIHDYTSNQYIIDRWYILATLLEHTGSRIEEAINIPASSIINAYKNNGPVTNIPVLKGKYKGCLRQVLIPRTELQESTNSFYSLVPAILTASFMTGYSLAKILDILWRAPPLTPITT
;
A
#
# COMPACT_ATOMS: atom_id res chain seq x y z
N MET A 1 7.81 -26.93 13.63
CA MET A 1 6.79 -26.06 14.26
C MET A 1 6.14 -25.26 13.15
N ILE A 2 4.89 -25.55 12.80
CA ILE A 2 4.17 -24.94 11.68
C ILE A 2 3.60 -23.60 12.15
N HIS A 3 3.95 -22.51 11.47
CA HIS A 3 3.41 -21.18 11.74
C HIS A 3 2.11 -20.99 10.96
N VAL A 4 0.97 -21.16 11.63
CA VAL A 4 -0.36 -20.86 11.07
C VAL A 4 -0.61 -19.36 11.17
N ALA A 5 -0.68 -18.67 10.03
CA ALA A 5 -1.11 -17.28 9.99
C ALA A 5 -2.61 -17.20 10.32
N LYS A 6 -2.96 -16.56 11.45
CA LYS A 6 -4.35 -16.52 11.96
C LYS A 6 -5.33 -15.69 11.10
N ALA A 7 -4.83 -14.90 10.15
CA ALA A 7 -5.62 -14.14 9.18
C ALA A 7 -4.69 -13.59 8.08
N PRO A 8 -4.23 -14.41 7.12
CA PRO A 8 -3.44 -13.89 6.01
C PRO A 8 -4.30 -12.90 5.22
N ARG A 9 -3.73 -11.72 4.91
CA ARG A 9 -4.42 -10.72 4.09
C ARG A 9 -4.37 -11.17 2.63
N LEU A 10 -5.38 -11.92 2.22
CA LEU A 10 -5.50 -12.55 0.90
C LEU A 10 -6.21 -11.69 -0.14
N ASP A 11 -6.58 -10.44 0.20
CA ASP A 11 -7.30 -9.50 -0.68
C ASP A 11 -6.64 -9.35 -2.07
N PHE A 12 -5.31 -9.48 -2.14
CA PHE A 12 -4.55 -9.42 -3.40
C PHE A 12 -4.80 -10.61 -4.34
N LEU A 13 -5.36 -11.71 -3.84
CA LEU A 13 -5.74 -12.89 -4.63
C LEU A 13 -7.08 -12.73 -5.34
N PHE A 14 -7.88 -11.74 -4.95
CA PHE A 14 -9.18 -11.47 -5.53
C PHE A 14 -9.09 -10.25 -6.45
N ASN A 15 -9.54 -10.39 -7.70
CA ASN A 15 -9.65 -9.27 -8.62
C ASN A 15 -10.74 -8.32 -8.10
N HIS A 16 -10.34 -7.25 -7.43
CA HIS A 16 -11.19 -6.09 -7.27
C HIS A 16 -11.27 -5.41 -8.64
N GLY A 17 -12.23 -5.85 -9.47
CA GLY A 17 -12.62 -5.14 -10.67
C GLY A 17 -12.80 -3.66 -10.34
N HIS A 18 -12.32 -2.78 -11.23
CA HIS A 18 -12.22 -1.32 -11.04
C HIS A 18 -13.32 -0.77 -10.13
N THR A 19 -13.02 -0.67 -8.84
CA THR A 19 -13.95 -0.15 -7.85
C THR A 19 -14.02 1.35 -8.06
N THR A 20 -15.23 1.90 -8.07
CA THR A 20 -15.46 3.32 -7.79
C THR A 20 -14.50 3.76 -6.69
N PRO A 21 -13.76 4.89 -6.87
CA PRO A 21 -12.79 5.33 -5.88
C PRO A 21 -13.47 5.36 -4.50
N PRO A 22 -12.89 4.71 -3.47
CA PRO A 22 -13.54 4.64 -2.19
C PRO A 22 -13.77 6.05 -1.65
N SER A 23 -14.90 6.25 -0.97
CA SER A 23 -15.25 7.53 -0.35
C SER A 23 -14.12 8.03 0.55
N LEU A 24 -13.93 9.36 0.62
CA LEU A 24 -12.95 9.98 1.51
C LEU A 24 -13.12 9.44 2.93
N PRO A 25 -12.02 9.03 3.62
CA PRO A 25 -12.13 8.63 5.00
C PRO A 25 -12.60 9.84 5.83
N MET A 26 -13.70 9.66 6.55
CA MET A 26 -14.20 10.63 7.53
C MET A 26 -13.81 10.19 8.92
N LEU A 27 -13.32 11.13 9.72
CA LEU A 27 -12.92 10.90 11.10
C LEU A 27 -13.97 11.48 12.05
N PHE A 28 -14.43 10.65 12.98
CA PHE A 28 -15.36 11.00 14.04
C PHE A 28 -14.73 10.72 15.39
N ASP A 29 -15.16 11.45 16.40
CA ASP A 29 -14.74 11.19 17.78
C ASP A 29 -15.43 9.93 18.35
N SER A 30 -15.03 9.52 19.55
CA SER A 30 -15.67 8.38 20.25
C SER A 30 -17.15 8.57 20.58
N ARG A 31 -17.69 9.79 20.47
CA ARG A 31 -19.12 10.13 20.66
C ARG A 31 -19.87 10.21 19.32
N GLY A 32 -19.19 10.01 18.19
CA GLY A 32 -19.77 10.11 16.85
C GLY A 32 -19.84 11.53 16.30
N ASN A 33 -19.24 12.53 16.95
CA ASN A 33 -19.17 13.89 16.43
C ASN A 33 -18.14 14.01 15.31
N PHE A 34 -18.43 14.89 14.35
CA PHE A 34 -17.53 15.15 13.25
C PHE A 34 -16.32 15.99 13.69
N CYS A 35 -15.10 15.48 13.47
CA CYS A 35 -13.88 16.19 13.84
C CYS A 35 -13.46 17.16 12.73
N TRP A 36 -13.84 18.44 12.82
CA TRP A 36 -13.66 19.42 11.75
C TRP A 36 -12.20 19.61 11.32
N GLU A 37 -11.27 19.72 12.26
CA GLU A 37 -9.85 20.00 12.00
C GLU A 37 -9.20 18.85 11.22
N LEU A 38 -9.46 17.62 11.65
CA LEU A 38 -8.97 16.39 11.04
C LEU A 38 -9.46 16.23 9.62
N ASN A 39 -10.78 16.39 9.41
CA ASN A 39 -11.39 16.21 8.10
C ASN A 39 -11.06 17.37 7.14
N SER A 40 -10.93 18.59 7.65
CA SER A 40 -10.43 19.75 6.87
C SER A 40 -9.02 19.49 6.36
N TYR A 41 -8.12 19.03 7.22
CA TYR A 41 -6.76 18.66 6.83
C TYR A 41 -6.71 17.52 5.82
N LEU A 42 -7.51 16.46 6.01
CA LEU A 42 -7.59 15.34 5.06
C LEU A 42 -8.09 15.79 3.69
N THR A 43 -9.06 16.71 3.67
CA THR A 43 -9.60 17.31 2.44
C THR A 43 -8.53 18.15 1.73
N SER A 44 -7.82 18.99 2.47
CA SER A 44 -6.71 19.82 1.97
C SER A 44 -5.60 18.94 1.35
N ILE A 45 -5.16 17.91 2.08
CA ILE A 45 -4.19 16.94 1.55
C ILE A 45 -4.72 16.16 0.36
N GLY A 46 -6.01 15.89 0.31
CA GLY A 46 -6.66 15.21 -0.82
C GLY A 46 -6.65 16.01 -2.11
N GLY A 47 -6.19 17.27 -2.12
CA GLY A 47 -6.28 18.17 -3.26
C GLY A 47 -7.55 19.04 -3.26
N GLY A 48 -8.30 19.05 -2.15
CA GLY A 48 -9.57 19.75 -2.03
C GLY A 48 -10.75 18.96 -2.62
N ALA A 49 -11.95 19.54 -2.50
CA ALA A 49 -13.20 18.92 -2.93
C ALA A 49 -13.21 18.55 -4.43
N ASN A 50 -12.46 19.28 -5.26
CA ASN A 50 -12.49 19.16 -6.72
C ASN A 50 -11.37 18.28 -7.30
N SER A 51 -10.42 17.78 -6.50
CA SER A 51 -9.28 17.01 -7.01
C SER A 51 -8.97 15.73 -6.21
N TYR A 52 -9.92 15.33 -5.36
CA TYR A 52 -9.80 14.14 -4.53
C TYR A 52 -9.53 12.89 -5.36
N GLY A 53 -8.50 12.14 -4.97
CA GLY A 53 -8.12 10.87 -5.60
C GLY A 53 -7.32 10.99 -6.89
N VAL A 54 -7.22 12.18 -7.48
CA VAL A 54 -6.35 12.45 -8.63
C VAL A 54 -4.90 12.65 -8.18
N ARG A 55 -4.68 13.50 -7.17
CA ARG A 55 -3.36 13.71 -6.57
C ARG A 55 -3.48 14.38 -5.19
N PRO A 56 -2.96 13.78 -4.11
CA PRO A 56 -2.25 12.50 -4.04
C PRO A 56 -3.18 11.28 -4.23
N ALA A 57 -2.59 10.11 -4.50
CA ALA A 57 -3.36 8.88 -4.63
C ALA A 57 -4.20 8.60 -3.37
N ILE A 58 -5.37 7.99 -3.54
CA ILE A 58 -6.33 7.70 -2.46
C ILE A 58 -5.67 6.94 -1.30
N LYS A 59 -4.83 5.94 -1.60
CA LYS A 59 -4.03 5.19 -0.60
C LYS A 59 -3.24 6.10 0.34
N THR A 60 -2.75 7.24 -0.15
CA THR A 60 -2.04 8.24 0.66
C THR A 60 -2.99 8.92 1.65
N VAL A 61 -4.18 9.31 1.20
CA VAL A 61 -5.16 9.99 2.08
C VAL A 61 -5.64 9.04 3.19
N PHE A 62 -5.95 7.78 2.85
CA PHE A 62 -6.24 6.75 3.85
C PHE A 62 -5.09 6.54 4.83
N SER A 63 -3.84 6.48 4.34
CA SER A 63 -2.67 6.39 5.22
C SER A 63 -2.54 7.57 6.18
N HIS A 64 -2.94 8.78 5.77
CA HIS A 64 -3.00 9.95 6.65
C HIS A 64 -4.12 9.78 7.68
N ALA A 65 -5.33 9.44 7.23
CA ALA A 65 -6.49 9.24 8.11
C ALA A 65 -6.21 8.18 9.20
N ASP A 66 -5.63 7.04 8.85
CA ASP A 66 -5.25 5.99 9.81
C ASP A 66 -4.27 6.50 10.88
N THR A 67 -3.30 7.30 10.45
CA THR A 67 -2.31 7.89 11.35
C THR A 67 -2.93 8.91 12.29
N LEU A 68 -3.79 9.77 11.76
CA LEU A 68 -4.43 10.80 12.56
C LEU A 68 -5.48 10.21 13.51
N ASN A 69 -6.20 9.17 13.10
CA ASN A 69 -7.12 8.44 13.97
C ASN A 69 -6.40 7.85 15.19
N VAL A 70 -5.18 7.35 14.99
CA VAL A 70 -4.34 6.87 16.10
C VAL A 70 -3.99 7.99 17.09
N PHE A 71 -3.74 9.20 16.60
CA PHE A 71 -3.49 10.37 17.44
C PHE A 71 -4.77 10.88 18.11
N GLN A 72 -5.88 10.95 17.38
CA GLN A 72 -7.21 11.32 17.90
C GLN A 72 -7.61 10.44 19.09
N LYS A 73 -7.47 9.12 18.94
CA LYS A 73 -7.71 8.18 20.04
C LYS A 73 -6.83 8.42 21.25
N TYR A 74 -5.61 8.91 21.05
CA TYR A 74 -4.71 9.24 22.15
C TYR A 74 -5.14 10.51 22.87
N ILE A 75 -5.43 11.59 22.15
CA ILE A 75 -5.84 12.85 22.79
C ILE A 75 -7.20 12.71 23.50
N GLU A 76 -8.15 11.97 22.92
CA GLU A 76 -9.44 11.68 23.57
C GLU A 76 -9.30 10.94 24.90
N ARG A 77 -8.39 9.95 24.97
CA ARG A 77 -8.11 9.22 26.21
C ARG A 77 -7.54 10.12 27.29
N ASN A 78 -6.79 11.13 26.90
CA ASN A 78 -6.23 12.15 27.78
C ASN A 78 -7.17 13.34 27.99
N LYS A 79 -8.40 13.30 27.43
CA LYS A 79 -9.40 14.36 27.51
C LYS A 79 -8.92 15.70 26.93
N LEU A 80 -8.10 15.62 25.88
CA LEU A 80 -7.56 16.77 25.15
C LEU A 80 -8.25 16.89 23.78
N THR A 81 -8.37 18.11 23.27
CA THR A 81 -8.70 18.39 21.87
C THR A 81 -7.43 18.70 21.07
N ILE A 82 -7.57 18.82 19.75
CA ILE A 82 -6.44 19.21 18.87
C ILE A 82 -5.89 20.60 19.24
N LEU A 83 -6.74 21.47 19.76
CA LEU A 83 -6.40 22.84 20.15
C LEU A 83 -5.72 22.91 21.53
N ASP A 84 -5.66 21.80 22.27
CA ASP A 84 -5.03 21.70 23.58
C ASP A 84 -3.65 21.05 23.52
N VAL A 85 -3.17 20.68 22.33
CA VAL A 85 -1.92 19.94 22.16
C VAL A 85 -0.71 20.86 22.35
N THR A 86 0.16 20.51 23.29
CA THR A 86 1.42 21.21 23.58
C THR A 86 2.66 20.39 23.20
N ASP A 87 3.84 20.99 23.33
CA ASP A 87 5.13 20.28 23.21
C ASP A 87 5.17 19.04 24.13
N GLU A 88 4.74 19.15 25.39
CA GLU A 88 4.68 18.03 26.35
C GLU A 88 3.75 16.91 25.86
N THR A 89 2.62 17.27 25.25
CA THR A 89 1.69 16.29 24.69
C THR A 89 2.34 15.46 23.58
N LEU A 90 3.21 16.08 22.76
CA LEU A 90 3.98 15.37 21.73
C LEU A 90 5.02 14.43 22.34
N TYR A 91 5.73 14.87 23.40
CA TYR A 91 6.67 14.00 24.13
C TYR A 91 5.96 12.78 24.73
N ASP A 92 4.83 12.99 25.41
CA ASP A 92 4.06 11.90 26.00
C ASP A 92 3.49 10.96 24.94
N PHE A 93 3.06 11.49 23.79
CA PHE A 93 2.61 10.68 22.67
C PHE A 93 3.73 9.80 22.10
N VAL A 94 4.94 10.34 21.93
CA VAL A 94 6.11 9.58 21.48
C VAL A 94 6.41 8.45 22.47
N LYS A 95 6.42 8.74 23.78
CA LYS A 95 6.62 7.75 24.83
C LYS A 95 5.55 6.66 24.84
N TYR A 96 4.28 7.05 24.71
CA TYR A 96 3.16 6.11 24.55
C TYR A 96 3.35 5.18 23.35
N LYS A 97 3.88 5.68 22.23
CA LYS A 97 4.17 4.87 21.05
C LYS A 97 5.38 3.98 21.19
N GLN A 98 6.44 4.44 21.85
CA GLN A 98 7.61 3.62 22.15
C GLN A 98 7.27 2.42 23.05
N ASN A 99 6.31 2.59 23.97
CA ASN A 99 5.83 1.51 24.85
C ASN A 99 4.92 0.50 24.15
N SER A 100 4.59 0.68 22.88
CA SER A 100 3.76 -0.27 22.13
C SER A 100 4.57 -1.46 21.62
N ARG A 101 3.95 -2.64 21.56
CA ARG A 101 4.60 -3.88 21.04
C ARG A 101 5.07 -3.77 19.59
N THR A 102 4.54 -2.80 18.84
CA THR A 102 4.85 -2.55 17.42
C THR A 102 5.65 -1.26 17.23
N ALA A 103 6.36 -0.80 18.27
CA ALA A 103 7.14 0.42 18.20
C ALA A 103 8.19 0.37 17.09
N ASN A 104 8.20 1.40 16.25
CA ASN A 104 9.15 1.55 15.16
C ASN A 104 9.47 3.04 15.02
N SER A 105 10.74 3.42 15.22
CA SER A 105 11.17 4.82 15.26
C SER A 105 10.81 5.57 13.98
N THR A 106 11.00 4.96 12.81
CA THR A 106 10.65 5.56 11.51
C THR A 106 9.16 5.83 11.39
N THR A 107 8.33 4.92 11.90
CA THR A 107 6.87 5.06 11.93
C THR A 107 6.45 6.16 12.90
N ILE A 108 7.04 6.22 14.09
CA ILE A 108 6.76 7.27 15.08
C ILE A 108 7.12 8.65 14.52
N LYS A 109 8.32 8.81 13.95
CA LYS A 109 8.74 10.04 13.25
C LYS A 109 7.73 10.44 12.18
N LYS A 110 7.30 9.49 11.33
CA LYS A 110 6.31 9.74 10.28
C LYS A 110 4.96 10.20 10.86
N ILE A 111 4.52 9.63 11.99
CA ILE A 111 3.28 10.03 12.66
C ILE A 111 3.38 11.45 13.19
N VAL A 112 4.43 11.77 13.96
CA VAL A 112 4.61 13.11 14.54
C VAL A 112 4.70 14.18 13.46
N ARG A 113 5.45 13.95 12.36
CA ARG A 113 5.51 14.90 11.24
C ARG A 113 4.14 15.17 10.60
N ARG A 114 3.25 14.17 10.58
CA ARG A 114 1.85 14.34 10.10
C ARG A 114 1.01 15.12 11.10
N ILE A 115 1.21 14.91 12.40
CA ILE A 115 0.55 15.70 13.45
C ILE A 115 0.97 17.17 13.34
N LEU A 116 2.26 17.47 13.20
CA LEU A 116 2.75 18.84 13.01
C LEU A 116 2.13 19.50 11.77
N ALA A 117 2.01 18.76 10.66
CA ALA A 117 1.35 19.27 9.46
C ALA A 117 -0.16 19.51 9.65
N LEU A 118 -0.84 18.68 10.44
CA LEU A 118 -2.24 18.90 10.85
C LEU A 118 -2.37 20.18 11.69
N LEU A 119 -1.48 20.38 12.66
CA LEU A 119 -1.51 21.56 13.53
C LEU A 119 -1.21 22.85 12.75
N GLU A 120 -0.24 22.81 11.84
CA GLU A 120 0.04 23.94 10.93
C GLU A 120 -1.19 24.27 10.06
N HIS A 121 -1.88 23.25 9.53
CA HIS A 121 -3.12 23.46 8.77
C HIS A 121 -4.23 24.04 9.65
N THR A 122 -4.40 23.51 10.87
CA THR A 122 -5.41 23.96 11.82
C THR A 122 -5.19 25.42 12.21
N GLN A 123 -3.96 25.86 12.43
CA GLN A 123 -3.63 27.26 12.72
C GLN A 123 -3.91 28.19 11.52
N LYS A 124 -3.67 27.72 10.29
CA LYS A 124 -3.97 28.51 9.08
C LYS A 124 -5.46 28.80 8.93
N GLU A 125 -6.29 27.81 9.24
CA GLU A 125 -7.76 27.94 9.22
C GLU A 125 -8.27 28.72 10.45
N ASN A 126 -7.65 28.52 11.62
CA ASN A 126 -8.03 29.16 12.89
C ASN A 126 -7.00 30.20 13.33
N LYS A 127 -7.06 31.38 12.71
CA LYS A 127 -6.08 32.48 12.94
C LYS A 127 -6.04 33.06 14.35
N PHE A 128 -6.99 32.69 15.22
CA PHE A 128 -7.09 33.23 16.58
C PHE A 128 -6.23 32.48 17.59
N GLN A 129 -5.63 31.35 17.21
CA GLN A 129 -4.90 30.50 18.14
C GLN A 129 -3.46 30.24 17.68
N ASN A 130 -2.52 30.50 18.60
CA ASN A 130 -1.09 30.29 18.39
C ASN A 130 -0.72 28.84 18.72
N LEU A 131 -1.07 27.90 17.84
CA LEU A 131 -0.82 26.47 18.02
C LEU A 131 0.65 26.12 17.80
N LEU A 132 1.22 26.55 16.68
CA LEU A 132 2.55 26.10 16.21
C LEU A 132 3.38 27.26 15.65
N THR A 133 4.63 27.32 16.08
CA THR A 133 5.65 28.18 15.47
C THR A 133 6.86 27.37 15.01
N THR A 134 7.56 27.90 14.01
CA THR A 134 8.91 27.45 13.60
C THR A 134 9.96 28.51 13.85
N ASP A 135 9.56 29.71 14.29
CA ASP A 135 10.49 30.78 14.66
C ASP A 135 10.93 30.58 16.11
N PRO A 136 12.23 30.32 16.37
CA PRO A 136 12.74 30.13 17.73
C PRO A 136 12.67 31.40 18.60
N ARG A 137 12.41 32.57 18.00
CA ARG A 137 12.23 33.84 18.72
C ARG A 137 10.76 34.14 19.03
N ALA A 138 9.83 33.40 18.44
CA ALA A 138 8.43 33.59 18.73
C ALA A 138 8.08 33.07 20.14
N HIS A 139 7.14 33.74 20.78
CA HIS A 139 6.66 33.40 22.12
C HIS A 139 5.15 33.19 22.10
N ASN A 140 4.61 32.54 23.12
CA ASN A 140 3.17 32.29 23.28
C ASN A 140 2.59 31.35 22.21
N PHE A 141 3.35 30.34 21.79
CA PHE A 141 2.88 29.23 20.97
C PHE A 141 2.86 27.94 21.80
N GLN A 142 1.88 27.08 21.55
CA GLN A 142 1.76 25.80 22.26
C GLN A 142 2.83 24.79 21.83
N ILE A 143 3.26 24.86 20.56
CA ILE A 143 4.24 23.95 19.97
C ILE A 143 5.36 24.69 19.25
N ASN A 144 6.60 24.26 19.51
CA ASN A 144 7.82 24.75 18.87
C ASN A 144 8.39 23.68 17.94
N ALA A 145 8.00 23.77 16.67
CA ALA A 145 8.51 22.89 15.63
C ALA A 145 9.79 23.46 14.99
N THR A 146 10.53 22.60 14.29
CA THR A 146 11.63 23.02 13.42
C THR A 146 11.31 22.64 11.97
N GLU A 147 11.84 23.42 11.04
CA GLU A 147 11.65 23.21 9.62
C GLU A 147 12.89 22.58 9.00
N ASP A 148 12.69 21.45 8.31
CA ASP A 148 13.73 20.73 7.62
C ASP A 148 13.38 20.53 6.14
N PHE A 149 14.43 20.26 5.35
CA PHE A 149 14.31 20.08 3.91
C PHE A 149 14.94 18.78 3.44
N TYR A 150 14.17 17.95 2.75
CA TYR A 150 14.65 16.72 2.15
C TYR A 150 14.98 16.92 0.66
N ARG A 151 16.26 16.78 0.31
CA ARG A 151 16.78 16.79 -1.06
C ARG A 151 17.19 15.38 -1.49
N LEU A 152 16.26 14.56 -1.97
CA LEU A 152 16.62 13.35 -2.73
C LEU A 152 16.07 13.46 -4.15
N ASN A 153 16.96 13.71 -5.10
CA ASN A 153 16.69 13.75 -6.55
C ASN A 153 15.53 14.68 -6.97
N ARG A 154 15.24 15.74 -6.19
CA ARG A 154 14.23 16.75 -6.51
C ARG A 154 14.88 18.09 -6.82
N ARG A 155 14.40 18.78 -7.85
CA ARG A 155 14.76 20.19 -8.14
C ARG A 155 14.36 21.11 -6.98
N THR A 156 13.20 20.87 -6.38
CA THR A 156 12.73 21.61 -5.21
C THR A 156 12.79 20.71 -3.97
N PRO A 157 13.49 21.13 -2.89
CA PRO A 157 13.54 20.38 -1.65
C PRO A 157 12.13 20.18 -1.07
N LEU A 158 11.85 19.00 -0.56
CA LEU A 158 10.59 18.76 0.13
C LEU A 158 10.71 19.29 1.56
N ARG A 159 9.97 20.37 1.85
CA ARG A 159 9.79 20.92 3.20
C ARG A 159 9.04 19.92 4.07
N PHE A 160 9.49 19.73 5.31
CA PHE A 160 8.73 19.03 6.34
C PHE A 160 9.01 19.64 7.72
N LEU A 161 8.02 19.56 8.60
CA LEU A 161 8.16 19.96 10.01
C LEU A 161 8.72 18.79 10.81
N THR A 162 9.56 19.08 11.79
CA THR A 162 10.07 18.14 12.80
C THR A 162 9.98 18.77 14.19
N HIS A 163 10.27 18.01 15.24
CA HIS A 163 10.14 18.46 16.62
C HIS A 163 11.19 17.77 17.50
N PRO A 164 11.74 18.44 18.54
CA PRO A 164 12.78 17.88 19.42
C PRO A 164 12.42 16.55 20.11
N CYS A 165 11.13 16.26 20.31
CA CYS A 165 10.65 14.95 20.79
C CYS A 165 11.06 13.74 19.90
N LEU A 166 11.59 14.00 18.70
CA LEU A 166 12.06 12.97 17.79
C LEU A 166 13.57 12.71 17.86
N ASP A 167 14.34 13.54 18.57
CA ASP A 167 15.81 13.51 18.54
C ASP A 167 16.37 12.22 19.16
N GLU A 168 15.72 11.73 20.23
CA GLU A 168 16.10 10.48 20.90
C GLU A 168 15.68 9.21 20.13
N LEU A 169 14.85 9.35 19.09
CA LEU A 169 14.41 8.22 18.28
C LEU A 169 15.52 7.77 17.33
N ARG A 170 16.40 6.89 17.83
CA ARG A 170 17.36 6.17 16.99
C ARG A 170 16.60 5.35 15.96
N ASP A 171 17.00 5.44 14.69
CA ASP A 171 16.41 4.62 13.65
C ASP A 171 16.66 3.16 13.98
N THR A 172 15.58 2.37 14.01
CA THR A 172 15.71 0.93 14.18
C THR A 172 16.37 0.40 12.91
N PRO A 173 17.57 -0.21 12.97
CA PRO A 173 18.17 -0.77 11.77
C PRO A 173 17.21 -1.79 11.18
N THR A 174 16.82 -1.57 9.92
CA THR A 174 15.98 -2.52 9.20
C THR A 174 16.69 -3.86 9.20
N LYS A 175 16.09 -4.88 9.82
CA LYS A 175 16.63 -6.24 9.74
C LYS A 175 16.81 -6.57 8.25
N PRO A 176 17.97 -7.12 7.84
CA PRO A 176 18.16 -7.51 6.46
C PRO A 176 17.04 -8.46 6.07
N THR A 177 16.36 -8.16 4.97
CA THR A 177 15.33 -9.04 4.43
C THR A 177 16.00 -10.36 4.07
N SER A 178 15.62 -11.45 4.72
CA SER A 178 16.10 -12.78 4.35
C SER A 178 15.55 -13.15 2.98
N PHE A 179 16.39 -13.69 2.11
CA PHE A 179 15.94 -14.28 0.86
C PHE A 179 15.18 -15.58 1.14
N ILE A 180 14.11 -15.80 0.37
CA ILE A 180 13.37 -17.06 0.40
C ILE A 180 14.30 -18.15 -0.17
N ARG A 181 14.43 -19.26 0.54
CA ARG A 181 15.24 -20.40 0.14
C ARG A 181 14.43 -21.34 -0.76
N ASN A 182 15.09 -22.13 -1.60
CA ASN A 182 14.41 -23.07 -2.51
C ASN A 182 13.50 -24.07 -1.77
N ASN A 183 13.90 -24.53 -0.58
CA ASN A 183 13.05 -25.42 0.22
C ASN A 183 11.80 -24.71 0.76
N GLU A 184 11.86 -23.40 1.01
CA GLU A 184 10.71 -22.60 1.43
C GLU A 184 9.76 -22.34 0.25
N LEU A 185 10.29 -22.18 -0.98
CA LEU A 185 9.47 -22.13 -2.21
C LEU A 185 8.78 -23.47 -2.48
N ASN A 186 9.49 -24.59 -2.35
CA ASN A 186 8.88 -25.92 -2.52
C ASN A 186 7.78 -26.16 -1.48
N ALA A 187 8.04 -25.84 -0.21
CA ALA A 187 7.02 -25.94 0.84
C ALA A 187 5.82 -25.02 0.60
N TRP A 188 6.03 -23.86 -0.03
CA TRP A 188 4.94 -22.99 -0.46
C TRP A 188 4.08 -23.66 -1.54
N HIS A 189 4.69 -24.28 -2.54
CA HIS A 189 3.97 -25.03 -3.58
C HIS A 189 3.20 -26.21 -3.00
N GLU A 190 3.80 -27.00 -2.11
CA GLU A 190 3.13 -28.11 -1.42
C GLU A 190 1.93 -27.61 -0.58
N ALA A 191 2.11 -26.52 0.17
CA ALA A 191 1.06 -25.96 1.01
C ALA A 191 -0.16 -25.48 0.20
N ILE A 192 0.02 -25.05 -1.05
CA ILE A 192 -1.10 -24.69 -1.95
C ILE A 192 -1.94 -25.92 -2.28
N HIS A 193 -1.29 -27.04 -2.60
CA HIS A 193 -1.96 -28.30 -2.91
C HIS A 193 -2.70 -28.86 -1.68
N ASP A 194 -2.12 -28.74 -0.48
CA ASP A 194 -2.76 -29.17 0.76
C ASP A 194 -3.95 -28.28 1.14
N TYR A 195 -3.90 -26.99 0.80
CA TYR A 195 -4.92 -26.02 1.18
C TYR A 195 -6.21 -26.16 0.37
N THR A 196 -6.13 -26.52 -0.91
CA THR A 196 -7.29 -26.56 -1.80
C THR A 196 -7.16 -27.62 -2.88
N SER A 197 -8.26 -28.27 -3.21
CA SER A 197 -8.36 -29.16 -4.38
C SER A 197 -8.77 -28.41 -5.66
N ASN A 198 -8.97 -27.10 -5.59
CA ASN A 198 -9.39 -26.30 -6.74
C ASN A 198 -8.20 -26.01 -7.66
N GLN A 199 -8.15 -26.70 -8.81
CA GLN A 199 -7.07 -26.57 -9.79
C GLN A 199 -6.85 -25.12 -10.27
N TYR A 200 -7.91 -24.31 -10.41
CA TYR A 200 -7.77 -22.91 -10.80
C TYR A 200 -6.93 -22.12 -9.78
N ILE A 201 -7.16 -22.35 -8.49
CA ILE A 201 -6.45 -21.65 -7.41
C ILE A 201 -4.99 -22.13 -7.36
N ILE A 202 -4.78 -23.44 -7.47
CA ILE A 202 -3.46 -24.06 -7.52
C ILE A 202 -2.63 -23.47 -8.66
N ASP A 203 -3.15 -23.55 -9.89
CA ASP A 203 -2.51 -23.05 -11.11
C ASP A 203 -2.18 -21.56 -11.00
N ARG A 204 -3.13 -20.76 -10.50
CA ARG A 204 -2.95 -19.31 -10.34
C ARG A 204 -1.84 -18.95 -9.35
N TRP A 205 -1.76 -19.65 -8.22
CA TRP A 205 -0.74 -19.37 -7.21
C TRP A 205 0.63 -19.86 -7.64
N TYR A 206 0.68 -21.00 -8.36
CA TYR A 206 1.90 -21.49 -9.00
C TYR A 206 2.50 -20.44 -9.94
N ILE A 207 1.69 -19.98 -10.91
CA ILE A 207 2.10 -18.94 -11.88
C ILE A 207 2.58 -17.67 -11.16
N LEU A 208 1.86 -17.21 -10.14
CA LEU A 208 2.24 -16.00 -9.40
C LEU A 208 3.60 -16.18 -8.69
N ALA A 209 3.85 -17.33 -8.06
CA ALA A 209 5.12 -17.61 -7.40
C ALA A 209 6.28 -17.65 -8.40
N THR A 210 6.13 -18.38 -9.51
CA THR A 210 7.12 -18.45 -10.59
C THR A 210 7.44 -17.06 -11.16
N LEU A 211 6.42 -16.23 -11.41
CA LEU A 211 6.63 -14.87 -11.90
C LEU A 211 7.37 -14.01 -10.88
N LEU A 212 7.03 -14.09 -9.60
CA LEU A 212 7.70 -13.32 -8.55
C LEU A 212 9.17 -13.72 -8.40
N GLU A 213 9.44 -15.02 -8.37
CA GLU A 213 10.79 -15.59 -8.25
C GLU A 213 11.69 -15.13 -9.40
N HIS A 214 11.28 -15.39 -10.65
CA HIS A 214 12.16 -15.15 -11.79
C HIS A 214 12.24 -13.67 -12.19
N THR A 215 11.17 -12.90 -11.97
CA THR A 215 11.21 -11.47 -12.34
C THR A 215 11.73 -10.57 -11.23
N GLY A 216 11.64 -10.98 -9.97
CA GLY A 216 11.90 -10.10 -8.82
C GLY A 216 10.94 -8.90 -8.76
N SER A 217 9.77 -9.02 -9.41
CA SER A 217 8.76 -7.97 -9.47
C SER A 217 8.09 -7.77 -8.11
N ARG A 218 7.58 -6.56 -7.86
CA ARG A 218 6.58 -6.36 -6.81
C ARG A 218 5.32 -7.15 -7.18
N ILE A 219 4.53 -7.55 -6.18
CA ILE A 219 3.24 -8.21 -6.42
C ILE A 219 2.36 -7.39 -7.38
N GLU A 220 2.26 -6.07 -7.15
CA GLU A 220 1.51 -5.15 -8.03
C GLU A 220 2.08 -5.08 -9.47
N GLU A 221 3.36 -5.37 -9.68
CA GLU A 221 3.98 -5.44 -11.01
C GLU A 221 3.69 -6.81 -11.67
N ALA A 222 3.84 -7.90 -10.90
CA ALA A 222 3.65 -9.27 -11.38
C ALA A 222 2.22 -9.56 -11.85
N ILE A 223 1.20 -9.11 -11.10
CA ILE A 223 -0.21 -9.31 -11.48
C ILE A 223 -0.60 -8.59 -12.78
N ASN A 224 0.18 -7.57 -13.17
CA ASN A 224 -0.05 -6.77 -14.37
C ASN A 224 0.78 -7.25 -15.57
N ILE A 225 1.51 -8.36 -15.46
CA ILE A 225 2.18 -9.00 -16.59
C ILE A 225 1.11 -9.61 -17.51
N PRO A 226 1.05 -9.25 -18.81
CA PRO A 226 0.06 -9.82 -19.71
C PRO A 226 0.29 -11.32 -19.94
N ALA A 227 -0.76 -12.14 -19.86
CA ALA A 227 -0.67 -13.58 -20.15
C ALA A 227 -0.12 -13.86 -21.56
N SER A 228 -0.47 -13.00 -22.53
CA SER A 228 0.06 -13.06 -23.90
C SER A 228 1.59 -12.94 -23.95
N SER A 229 2.20 -12.19 -23.05
CA SER A 229 3.65 -12.05 -22.96
C SER A 229 4.31 -13.36 -22.54
N ILE A 230 3.71 -14.07 -21.57
CA ILE A 230 4.19 -15.36 -21.06
C ILE A 230 4.06 -16.43 -22.15
N ILE A 231 2.89 -16.49 -22.82
CA ILE A 231 2.63 -17.45 -23.90
C ILE A 231 3.58 -17.23 -25.07
N ASN A 232 3.84 -15.97 -25.45
CA ASN A 232 4.76 -15.64 -26.53
C ASN A 232 6.22 -15.96 -26.15
N ALA A 233 6.61 -15.70 -24.90
CA ALA A 233 7.92 -16.09 -24.39
C ALA A 233 8.13 -17.60 -24.50
N TYR A 234 7.14 -18.41 -24.10
CA TYR A 234 7.18 -19.87 -24.25
C TYR A 234 7.29 -20.31 -25.72
N LYS A 235 6.41 -19.80 -26.59
CA LYS A 235 6.34 -20.19 -28.01
C LYS A 235 7.63 -19.85 -28.77
N ASN A 236 8.20 -18.68 -28.49
CA ASN A 236 9.36 -18.17 -29.21
C ASN A 236 10.68 -18.48 -28.50
N ASN A 237 10.65 -19.20 -27.38
CA ASN A 237 11.80 -19.42 -26.50
C ASN A 237 12.52 -18.09 -26.16
N GLY A 238 11.72 -17.05 -25.91
CA GLY A 238 12.17 -15.67 -25.71
C GLY A 238 11.90 -15.16 -24.30
N PRO A 239 12.27 -13.90 -23.99
CA PRO A 239 12.01 -13.32 -22.68
C PRO A 239 10.51 -12.99 -22.50
N VAL A 240 10.05 -12.99 -21.26
CA VAL A 240 8.77 -12.37 -20.88
C VAL A 240 8.95 -10.86 -20.98
N THR A 241 8.15 -10.21 -21.82
CA THR A 241 8.19 -8.77 -22.10
C THR A 241 7.06 -8.02 -21.39
N ASN A 242 7.01 -6.70 -21.53
CA ASN A 242 5.92 -5.85 -21.00
C ASN A 242 5.72 -5.96 -19.48
N ILE A 243 6.77 -6.26 -18.72
CA ILE A 243 6.73 -6.27 -17.26
C ILE A 243 6.77 -4.81 -16.77
N PRO A 244 5.74 -4.30 -16.08
CA PRO A 244 5.69 -2.91 -15.65
C PRO A 244 6.67 -2.63 -14.51
N VAL A 245 7.25 -1.44 -14.49
CA VAL A 245 8.05 -0.94 -13.36
C VAL A 245 7.29 0.18 -12.66
N LEU A 246 6.79 -0.08 -11.45
CA LEU A 246 5.92 0.85 -10.72
C LEU A 246 6.68 1.77 -9.75
N LYS A 247 7.94 1.43 -9.41
CA LYS A 247 8.75 2.21 -8.47
C LYS A 247 10.25 2.11 -8.76
N GLY A 248 10.96 3.20 -8.52
CA GLY A 248 12.41 3.32 -8.70
C GLY A 248 12.77 4.26 -9.84
N LYS A 249 14.05 4.23 -10.26
CA LYS A 249 14.60 5.07 -11.33
C LYS A 249 13.86 4.91 -12.67
N TYR A 250 13.38 3.69 -12.96
CA TYR A 250 12.71 3.33 -14.21
C TYR A 250 11.18 3.28 -14.09
N LYS A 251 10.61 4.00 -13.12
CA LYS A 251 9.14 4.03 -12.94
C LYS A 251 8.45 4.50 -14.23
N GLY A 252 7.44 3.74 -14.67
CA GLY A 252 6.66 4.01 -15.88
C GLY A 252 7.22 3.34 -17.15
N CYS A 253 8.41 2.74 -17.07
CA CYS A 253 8.97 1.93 -18.15
C CYS A 253 8.47 0.49 -18.06
N LEU A 254 8.60 -0.22 -19.19
CA LEU A 254 8.43 -1.67 -19.29
C LEU A 254 9.81 -2.33 -19.34
N ARG A 255 9.93 -3.53 -18.78
CA ARG A 255 11.14 -4.35 -18.84
C ARG A 255 10.83 -5.74 -19.38
N GLN A 256 11.91 -6.47 -19.66
CA GLN A 256 11.86 -7.88 -20.07
C GLN A 256 12.77 -8.71 -19.17
N VAL A 257 12.39 -9.97 -18.95
CA VAL A 257 13.14 -10.92 -18.12
C VAL A 257 13.12 -12.28 -18.78
N LEU A 258 14.27 -12.97 -18.78
CA LEU A 258 14.37 -14.35 -19.23
C LEU A 258 13.91 -15.28 -18.11
N ILE A 259 12.93 -16.13 -18.39
CA ILE A 259 12.43 -17.17 -17.50
C ILE A 259 12.74 -18.53 -18.16
N PRO A 260 13.21 -19.55 -17.40
CA PRO A 260 13.46 -20.87 -17.97
C PRO A 260 12.22 -21.43 -18.67
N ARG A 261 12.43 -22.09 -19.82
CA ARG A 261 11.33 -22.59 -20.65
C ARG A 261 10.46 -23.63 -19.92
N THR A 262 11.05 -24.43 -19.04
CA THR A 262 10.37 -25.43 -18.20
C THR A 262 9.30 -24.77 -17.33
N GLU A 263 9.66 -23.68 -16.66
CA GLU A 263 8.77 -22.88 -15.80
C GLU A 263 7.64 -22.21 -16.61
N LEU A 264 8.00 -21.71 -17.81
CA LEU A 264 7.02 -21.14 -18.73
C LEU A 264 6.07 -22.18 -19.32
N GLN A 265 6.50 -23.43 -19.47
CA GLN A 265 5.66 -24.53 -19.98
C GLN A 265 4.53 -24.83 -19.01
N GLU A 266 4.84 -24.96 -17.73
CA GLU A 266 3.84 -25.23 -16.69
C GLU A 266 2.86 -24.06 -16.58
N SER A 267 3.39 -22.83 -16.54
CA SER A 267 2.56 -21.62 -16.57
C SER A 267 1.63 -21.56 -17.79
N THR A 268 2.14 -21.93 -18.97
CA THR A 268 1.39 -21.92 -20.23
C THR A 268 0.34 -23.03 -20.28
N ASN A 269 0.66 -24.23 -19.80
CA ASN A 269 -0.26 -25.35 -19.70
C ASN A 269 -1.41 -25.03 -18.74
N SER A 270 -1.12 -24.39 -17.61
CA SER A 270 -2.13 -23.87 -16.69
C SER A 270 -3.00 -22.79 -17.34
N PHE A 271 -2.47 -21.91 -18.20
CA PHE A 271 -3.36 -21.00 -18.96
C PHE A 271 -4.29 -21.75 -19.92
N TYR A 272 -3.82 -22.84 -20.54
CA TYR A 272 -4.64 -23.66 -21.44
C TYR A 272 -5.62 -24.57 -20.69
N SER A 273 -5.32 -25.05 -19.49
CA SER A 273 -6.25 -25.83 -18.64
C SER A 273 -7.45 -25.00 -18.19
N LEU A 274 -7.32 -23.67 -18.20
CA LEU A 274 -8.42 -22.73 -17.97
C LEU A 274 -9.34 -22.59 -19.19
N VAL A 275 -8.89 -22.95 -20.40
CA VAL A 275 -9.61 -22.76 -21.69
C VAL A 275 -10.87 -23.64 -21.88
N PRO A 276 -10.98 -24.87 -21.38
CA PRO A 276 -12.21 -25.67 -21.50
C PRO A 276 -13.42 -25.02 -20.82
N ALA A 277 -13.22 -24.24 -19.74
CA ALA A 277 -14.29 -23.44 -19.12
C ALA A 277 -14.67 -22.18 -19.94
N ILE A 278 -13.88 -21.85 -20.98
CA ILE A 278 -13.88 -20.58 -21.71
C ILE A 278 -14.33 -20.76 -23.18
N LEU A 279 -14.21 -21.95 -23.75
CA LEU A 279 -14.64 -22.25 -25.12
C LEU A 279 -16.15 -21.97 -25.33
N THR A 280 -16.97 -22.05 -24.28
CA THR A 280 -18.38 -21.64 -24.29
C THR A 280 -18.57 -20.12 -24.45
N ALA A 281 -17.61 -19.30 -23.99
CA ALA A 281 -17.64 -17.83 -24.10
C ALA A 281 -16.95 -17.30 -25.38
N SER A 282 -15.94 -18.03 -25.88
CA SER A 282 -15.19 -17.64 -27.09
C SER A 282 -16.00 -17.77 -28.37
N PHE A 283 -16.91 -18.74 -28.44
CA PHE A 283 -17.83 -18.92 -29.59
C PHE A 283 -18.83 -17.77 -29.75
N MET A 284 -19.05 -16.95 -28.71
CA MET A 284 -20.03 -15.85 -28.73
C MET A 284 -19.43 -14.46 -28.99
N THR A 285 -18.10 -14.27 -28.93
CA THR A 285 -17.51 -12.91 -28.85
C THR A 285 -16.45 -12.56 -29.90
N GLY A 286 -15.93 -13.53 -30.67
CA GLY A 286 -14.98 -13.27 -31.78
C GLY A 286 -13.60 -12.73 -31.37
N TYR A 287 -13.24 -12.74 -30.09
CA TYR A 287 -11.91 -12.32 -29.62
C TYR A 287 -10.84 -13.40 -29.81
N SER A 288 -9.57 -12.99 -29.98
CA SER A 288 -8.46 -13.95 -29.99
C SER A 288 -8.24 -14.56 -28.60
N LEU A 289 -7.83 -15.84 -28.55
CA LEU A 289 -7.59 -16.59 -27.31
C LEU A 289 -6.69 -15.83 -26.32
N ALA A 290 -5.70 -15.09 -26.83
CA ALA A 290 -4.79 -14.28 -26.02
C ALA A 290 -5.48 -13.09 -25.32
N LYS A 291 -6.47 -12.45 -25.98
CA LYS A 291 -7.28 -11.38 -25.37
C LYS A 291 -8.24 -11.94 -24.31
N ILE A 292 -8.80 -13.11 -24.55
CA ILE A 292 -9.73 -13.78 -23.63
C ILE A 292 -8.99 -14.23 -22.36
N LEU A 293 -7.78 -14.79 -22.51
CA LEU A 293 -6.91 -15.16 -21.39
C LEU A 293 -6.48 -13.93 -20.57
N ASP A 294 -6.21 -12.79 -21.21
CA ASP A 294 -5.85 -11.54 -20.52
C ASP A 294 -7.05 -10.92 -19.76
N ILE A 295 -8.27 -11.06 -20.30
CA ILE A 295 -9.52 -10.66 -19.61
C ILE A 295 -9.78 -11.56 -18.41
N LEU A 296 -9.55 -12.87 -18.52
CA LEU A 296 -9.88 -13.84 -17.47
C LEU A 296 -8.82 -13.97 -16.39
N TRP A 297 -7.55 -13.75 -16.72
CA TRP A 297 -6.51 -13.46 -15.75
C TRP A 297 -6.89 -12.26 -14.86
N ARG A 298 -7.63 -11.31 -15.44
CA ARG A 298 -8.13 -10.08 -14.78
C ARG A 298 -9.58 -10.17 -14.29
N ALA A 299 -10.28 -11.29 -14.50
CA ALA A 299 -11.67 -11.46 -14.06
C ALA A 299 -11.75 -12.04 -12.64
N PRO A 300 -12.79 -11.70 -11.86
CA PRO A 300 -13.12 -12.44 -10.63
C PRO A 300 -13.66 -13.84 -10.98
N PRO A 301 -13.56 -14.83 -10.07
CA PRO A 301 -14.21 -16.12 -10.27
C PRO A 301 -15.73 -15.91 -10.39
N LEU A 302 -16.35 -16.53 -11.39
CA LEU A 302 -17.81 -16.58 -11.49
C LEU A 302 -18.34 -17.32 -10.25
N THR A 303 -19.19 -16.66 -9.48
CA THR A 303 -19.92 -17.30 -8.39
C THR A 303 -20.72 -18.47 -8.96
N PRO A 304 -20.71 -19.65 -8.31
CA PRO A 304 -21.57 -20.74 -8.74
C PRO A 304 -23.03 -20.27 -8.66
N ILE A 305 -23.75 -20.40 -9.78
CA ILE A 305 -25.19 -20.24 -9.81
C ILE A 305 -25.74 -21.35 -8.92
N THR A 306 -26.30 -20.97 -7.78
CA THR A 306 -27.10 -21.88 -6.96
C THR A 306 -28.45 -22.03 -7.67
N THR A 307 -28.69 -23.21 -8.25
CA THR A 307 -30.05 -23.70 -8.53
C THR A 307 -30.55 -24.47 -7.33
#